data_AF-A0A925AY65-F1
#
_entry.id   AF-A0A925AY65-F1
#
_cell.length_a   1.000
_cell.length_b   1.000
_cell.length_c   1.000
_cell.angle_alpha   90.00
_cell.angle_beta   90.00
_cell.angle_gamma   90.00
#
_symmetry.space_group_name_H-M   'P 1'
#
loop_
_entity.id
_entity.type
_entity.pdbx_description
1 polymer ?
#
loop_
_entity_poly.entity_id
_entity_poly.type
_entity_poly.pdbx_seq_one_letter_code
_entity_poly.pdbx_strand_id
1 'polypeptide(L)'
;MLRFALMLVLATPVDVSYSGPKDGHAVNDYHPQSWTEGSVAWTARDTHLMSSATAEDATASGLPLGTKVTVGARSSELTRNADRVDYWYEVTTVAAVKGFVFGADLTPAAFEADLDDDGRKEMATVSWTPEFQLRVRYSDKGILKELDVKPAGQTCARFGGVAHAELVSKKEAGRTLLRLTTNSDECPGTADLLVSFVGSEPRLAFETTDTNQPPKAATHALEFSKDRLQLLQTTSDTTKPGSETTMRSNYLLKKGVYLKQTEPGSPGPHRR
;
A
#
# COMPACT_ATOMS: atom_id res chain seq x y z
N MET A 1 32.65 -20.23 -21.48
CA MET A 1 32.19 -19.05 -20.72
C MET A 1 30.78 -19.34 -20.22
N LEU A 2 30.63 -19.68 -18.94
CA LEU A 2 29.33 -20.01 -18.33
C LEU A 2 28.63 -18.69 -17.96
N ARG A 3 27.59 -18.30 -18.71
CA ARG A 3 26.73 -17.17 -18.35
C ARG A 3 25.79 -17.63 -17.24
N PHE A 4 26.09 -17.25 -16.00
CA PHE A 4 25.10 -17.32 -14.92
C PHE A 4 23.99 -16.31 -15.23
N ALA A 5 22.82 -16.82 -15.62
CA ALA A 5 21.60 -16.03 -15.63
C ALA A 5 21.17 -15.81 -14.18
N LEU A 6 21.49 -14.64 -13.63
CA LEU A 6 20.97 -14.18 -12.35
C LEU A 6 19.48 -13.88 -12.56
N MET A 7 18.60 -14.83 -12.22
CA MET A 7 17.17 -14.53 -12.10
C MET A 7 17.00 -13.59 -10.91
N LEU A 8 16.69 -12.32 -11.17
CA LEU A 8 16.09 -11.46 -10.17
C LEU A 8 14.71 -12.03 -9.86
N VAL A 9 14.54 -12.61 -8.67
CA VAL A 9 13.21 -12.85 -8.11
C VAL A 9 12.68 -11.47 -7.74
N LEU A 10 11.89 -10.86 -8.61
CA LEU A 10 11.09 -9.70 -8.23
C LEU A 10 10.09 -10.19 -7.19
N ALA A 11 10.01 -9.48 -6.06
CA ALA A 11 9.00 -9.78 -5.05
C ALA A 11 7.62 -9.69 -5.72
N THR A 12 6.83 -10.75 -5.63
CA THR A 12 5.46 -10.74 -6.16
C THR A 12 4.66 -9.67 -5.44
N PRO A 13 3.81 -8.90 -6.15
CA PRO A 13 2.86 -8.00 -5.51
C PRO A 13 2.07 -8.71 -4.41
N VAL A 14 1.75 -7.99 -3.35
CA VAL A 14 1.00 -8.52 -2.21
C VAL A 14 -0.26 -7.69 -1.98
N ASP A 15 -1.38 -8.38 -1.79
CA ASP A 15 -2.68 -7.75 -1.62
C ASP A 15 -2.94 -7.41 -0.16
N VAL A 16 -3.37 -6.18 0.09
CA VAL A 16 -3.83 -5.70 1.39
C VAL A 16 -5.28 -5.32 1.26
N SER A 17 -6.16 -6.01 1.98
CA SER A 17 -7.59 -5.77 1.94
C SER A 17 -8.15 -5.30 3.28
N TYR A 18 -9.03 -4.31 3.21
CA TYR A 18 -9.91 -3.93 4.32
C TYR A 18 -11.01 -3.05 3.73
N SER A 19 -12.25 -3.47 3.89
CA SER A 19 -13.40 -2.68 3.47
C SER A 19 -14.54 -2.73 4.48
N GLY A 20 -15.46 -1.78 4.35
CA GLY A 20 -16.63 -1.69 5.20
C GLY A 20 -17.24 -0.29 5.17
N PRO A 21 -18.37 -0.09 5.84
CA PRO A 21 -19.02 1.22 5.90
C PRO A 21 -18.30 2.18 6.86
N LYS A 22 -18.33 3.47 6.53
CA LYS A 22 -17.66 4.54 7.29
C LYS A 22 -18.33 4.89 8.63
N ASP A 23 -19.64 4.67 8.79
CA ASP A 23 -20.45 5.34 9.81
C ASP A 23 -21.04 4.42 10.90
N GLY A 24 -20.21 3.80 11.74
CA GLY A 24 -20.67 3.15 12.99
C GLY A 24 -21.65 1.98 12.81
N HIS A 25 -21.63 1.36 11.63
CA HIS A 25 -22.53 0.27 11.25
C HIS A 25 -22.17 -1.07 11.91
N ALA A 26 -23.03 -2.07 11.65
CA ALA A 26 -22.91 -3.39 12.22
C ALA A 26 -21.55 -4.01 11.87
N VAL A 27 -21.00 -4.75 12.84
CA VAL A 27 -19.70 -5.43 12.70
C VAL A 27 -19.66 -6.30 11.44
N ASN A 28 -20.77 -6.95 11.09
CA ASN A 28 -20.88 -7.85 9.94
C ASN A 28 -20.79 -7.17 8.56
N ASP A 29 -20.81 -5.84 8.51
CA ASP A 29 -20.71 -5.08 7.26
C ASP A 29 -19.23 -4.82 6.87
N TYR A 30 -18.28 -5.24 7.71
CA TYR A 30 -16.85 -5.12 7.44
C TYR A 30 -16.28 -6.39 6.80
N HIS A 31 -15.35 -6.20 5.87
CA HIS A 31 -14.62 -7.25 5.19
C HIS A 31 -13.11 -7.03 5.42
N PRO A 32 -12.58 -7.47 6.58
CA PRO A 32 -11.17 -7.38 6.86
C PRO A 32 -10.35 -8.40 6.06
N GLN A 33 -9.02 -8.20 6.05
CA GLN A 33 -8.07 -9.18 5.55
C GLN A 33 -8.29 -10.52 6.23
N SER A 34 -8.64 -11.52 5.42
CA SER A 34 -8.77 -12.89 5.92
C SER A 34 -7.43 -13.60 5.90
N TRP A 35 -7.14 -14.32 6.99
CA TRP A 35 -5.94 -15.12 7.14
C TRP A 35 -6.28 -16.60 7.24
N THR A 36 -5.48 -17.43 6.57
CA THR A 36 -5.58 -18.88 6.65
C THR A 36 -4.59 -19.44 7.66
N GLU A 37 -4.97 -20.52 8.34
CA GLU A 37 -4.04 -21.21 9.24
C GLU A 37 -2.78 -21.66 8.49
N GLY A 38 -1.62 -21.45 9.09
CA GLY A 38 -0.31 -21.69 8.50
C GLY A 38 0.20 -20.56 7.59
N SER A 39 -0.62 -19.55 7.28
CA SER A 39 -0.16 -18.38 6.53
C SER A 39 0.86 -17.57 7.33
N VAL A 40 1.72 -16.85 6.61
CA VAL A 40 2.69 -15.93 7.19
C VAL A 40 2.12 -14.52 7.13
N ALA A 41 2.19 -13.82 8.26
CA ALA A 41 1.81 -12.43 8.40
C ALA A 41 2.93 -11.64 9.07
N TRP A 42 2.82 -10.32 9.03
CA TRP A 42 3.69 -9.40 9.77
C TRP A 42 2.85 -8.42 10.54
N THR A 43 3.35 -7.93 11.67
CA THR A 43 2.69 -6.85 12.40
C THR A 43 2.76 -5.55 11.61
N ALA A 44 1.60 -4.94 11.34
CA ALA A 44 1.45 -3.69 10.59
C ALA A 44 1.77 -2.45 11.43
N ARG A 45 1.97 -2.61 12.74
CA ARG A 45 2.34 -1.60 13.74
C ARG A 45 2.99 -2.29 14.94
N ASP A 46 3.52 -1.51 15.87
CA ASP A 46 3.78 -2.01 17.22
C ASP A 46 2.44 -2.44 17.84
N THR A 47 2.38 -3.70 18.26
CA THR A 47 1.19 -4.32 18.86
C THR A 47 1.62 -5.26 19.99
N HIS A 48 0.68 -6.02 20.54
CA HIS A 48 0.90 -6.91 21.66
C HIS A 48 0.30 -8.28 21.40
N LEU A 49 0.98 -9.32 21.87
CA LEU A 49 0.39 -10.64 22.04
C LEU A 49 -0.52 -10.62 23.26
N MET A 50 -1.77 -11.01 23.06
CA MET A 50 -2.75 -11.18 24.12
C MET A 50 -2.78 -12.65 24.55
N SER A 51 -3.01 -12.92 25.84
CA SER A 51 -3.15 -14.30 26.32
C SER A 51 -4.45 -14.98 25.84
N SER A 52 -5.41 -14.19 25.39
CA SER A 52 -6.74 -14.63 24.97
C SER A 52 -7.27 -13.70 23.85
N ALA A 53 -8.30 -14.15 23.13
CA ALA A 53 -8.89 -13.48 21.97
C ALA A 53 -9.79 -12.29 22.38
N THR A 54 -9.31 -11.41 23.27
CA THR A 54 -10.03 -10.21 23.71
C THR A 54 -9.07 -9.03 23.91
N ALA A 55 -9.59 -7.81 23.85
CA ALA A 55 -8.82 -6.59 24.07
C ALA A 55 -8.54 -6.30 25.56
N GLU A 56 -9.26 -6.96 26.48
CA GLU A 56 -9.24 -6.66 27.92
C GLU A 56 -8.25 -7.53 28.70
N ASP A 57 -7.66 -8.54 28.04
CA ASP A 57 -6.78 -9.50 28.69
C ASP A 57 -5.35 -9.01 28.91
N ALA A 58 -4.61 -9.76 29.74
CA ALA A 58 -3.22 -9.47 30.01
C ALA A 58 -2.36 -9.55 28.72
N THR A 59 -1.53 -8.53 28.54
CA THR A 59 -0.49 -8.52 27.51
C THR A 59 0.61 -9.53 27.85
N ALA A 60 0.81 -10.52 26.97
CA ALA A 60 1.84 -11.53 27.11
C ALA A 60 3.22 -11.01 26.67
N SER A 61 3.30 -10.23 25.59
CA SER A 61 4.54 -9.62 25.09
C SER A 61 4.24 -8.51 24.08
N GLY A 62 5.11 -7.52 23.97
CA GLY A 62 5.10 -6.57 22.84
C GLY A 62 5.65 -7.21 21.56
N LEU A 63 5.09 -6.81 20.43
CA LEU A 63 5.54 -7.16 19.08
C LEU A 63 5.85 -5.87 18.30
N PRO A 64 7.12 -5.59 18.00
CA PRO A 64 7.50 -4.46 17.15
C PRO A 64 6.90 -4.55 15.75
N LEU A 65 6.81 -3.43 15.03
CA LEU A 65 6.49 -3.34 13.60
C LEU A 65 7.28 -4.36 12.77
N GLY A 66 6.61 -5.03 11.84
CA GLY A 66 7.24 -5.97 10.91
C GLY A 66 7.67 -7.28 11.57
N THR A 67 7.22 -7.56 12.79
CA THR A 67 7.46 -8.85 13.43
C THR A 67 6.73 -9.94 12.63
N LYS A 68 7.50 -10.87 12.09
CA LYS A 68 6.98 -12.02 11.34
C LYS A 68 6.31 -13.01 12.29
N VAL A 69 5.11 -13.45 11.92
CA VAL A 69 4.34 -14.45 12.66
C VAL A 69 3.74 -15.49 11.72
N THR A 70 3.47 -16.68 12.25
CA THR A 70 2.65 -17.70 11.60
C THR A 70 1.26 -17.65 12.20
N VAL A 71 0.24 -17.54 11.35
CA VAL A 71 -1.16 -17.47 11.75
C VAL A 71 -1.69 -18.86 12.09
N GLY A 72 -2.37 -18.97 13.22
CA GLY A 72 -3.06 -20.17 13.71
C GLY A 72 -4.58 -20.05 13.54
N ALA A 73 -5.32 -20.57 14.53
CA ALA A 73 -6.77 -20.48 14.56
C ALA A 73 -7.25 -19.02 14.76
N ARG A 74 -8.47 -18.72 14.30
CA ARG A 74 -9.12 -17.42 14.52
C ARG A 74 -10.28 -17.52 15.50
N SER A 75 -10.67 -16.41 16.11
CA SER A 75 -11.92 -16.29 16.87
C SER A 75 -13.13 -16.58 15.99
N SER A 76 -14.19 -17.11 16.60
CA SER A 76 -15.43 -17.43 15.89
C SER A 76 -16.18 -16.19 15.41
N GLU A 77 -16.06 -15.09 16.17
CA GLU A 77 -16.79 -13.87 15.93
C GLU A 77 -15.86 -12.75 15.49
N LEU A 78 -16.38 -11.94 14.57
CA LEU A 78 -15.81 -10.67 14.19
C LEU A 78 -16.06 -9.70 15.34
N THR A 79 -15.05 -8.95 15.75
CA THR A 79 -15.12 -8.08 16.93
C THR A 79 -14.68 -6.67 16.59
N ARG A 80 -15.26 -5.70 17.28
CA ARG A 80 -14.80 -4.31 17.21
C ARG A 80 -13.75 -4.08 18.29
N ASN A 81 -12.56 -3.63 17.89
CA ASN A 81 -11.51 -3.20 18.79
C ASN A 81 -11.12 -1.77 18.42
N ALA A 82 -11.39 -0.83 19.33
CA ALA A 82 -11.35 0.60 19.07
C ALA A 82 -12.17 0.98 17.82
N ASP A 83 -11.52 1.51 16.79
CA ASP A 83 -12.10 1.99 15.54
C ASP A 83 -12.06 0.95 14.40
N ARG A 84 -11.53 -0.25 14.66
CA ARG A 84 -11.39 -1.33 13.67
C ARG A 84 -12.27 -2.52 13.98
N VAL A 85 -12.57 -3.28 12.95
CA VAL A 85 -13.39 -4.50 13.02
C VAL A 85 -12.63 -5.65 12.37
N ASP A 86 -12.33 -6.68 13.14
CA ASP A 86 -11.58 -7.86 12.68
C ASP A 86 -11.78 -9.06 13.63
N TYR A 87 -11.25 -10.21 13.23
CA TYR A 87 -11.11 -11.38 14.07
C TYR A 87 -9.83 -11.28 14.90
N TRP A 88 -9.81 -12.01 16.01
CA TRP A 88 -8.57 -12.32 16.70
C TRP A 88 -7.95 -13.57 16.07
N TYR A 89 -6.63 -13.57 15.91
CA TYR A 89 -5.90 -14.71 15.38
C TYR A 89 -4.89 -15.19 16.43
N GLU A 90 -4.90 -16.47 16.75
CA GLU A 90 -3.75 -17.09 17.40
C GLU A 90 -2.57 -16.94 16.44
N VAL A 91 -1.43 -16.50 16.95
CA VAL A 91 -0.21 -16.38 16.17
C VAL A 91 0.95 -16.99 16.93
N THR A 92 1.91 -17.51 16.18
CA THR A 92 3.18 -17.99 16.73
C THR A 92 4.31 -17.15 16.14
N THR A 93 5.11 -16.54 17.00
CA THR A 93 6.33 -15.81 16.58
C THR A 93 7.44 -16.77 16.18
N VAL A 94 8.47 -16.26 15.52
CA VAL A 94 9.69 -17.04 15.20
C VAL A 94 10.37 -17.60 16.46
N ALA A 95 10.22 -16.92 17.61
CA ALA A 95 10.73 -17.36 18.92
C ALA A 95 9.80 -18.39 19.62
N ALA A 96 8.81 -18.94 18.91
CA ALA A 96 7.82 -19.88 19.42
C ALA A 96 6.93 -19.35 20.57
N VAL A 97 6.87 -18.03 20.76
CA VAL A 97 5.90 -17.40 21.66
C VAL A 97 4.54 -17.37 20.97
N LYS A 98 3.52 -17.87 21.67
CA LYS A 98 2.13 -17.94 21.22
C LYS A 98 1.25 -16.93 21.95
N GLY A 99 0.23 -16.45 21.26
CA GLY A 99 -0.81 -15.59 21.82
C GLY A 99 -1.77 -15.16 20.72
N PHE A 100 -2.65 -14.22 21.01
CA PHE A 100 -3.61 -13.68 20.06
C PHE A 100 -3.19 -12.27 19.62
N VAL A 101 -3.38 -11.97 18.34
CA VAL A 101 -3.24 -10.63 17.77
C VAL A 101 -4.52 -10.30 17.02
N PHE A 102 -4.93 -9.04 17.09
CA PHE A 102 -6.09 -8.57 16.33
C PHE A 102 -5.74 -8.50 14.84
N GLY A 103 -6.59 -9.06 13.97
CA GLY A 103 -6.28 -9.22 12.53
C GLY A 103 -5.90 -7.90 11.84
N ALA A 104 -6.48 -6.79 12.28
CA ALA A 104 -6.22 -5.48 11.67
C ALA A 104 -4.85 -4.88 12.06
N ASP A 105 -4.15 -5.50 13.00
CA ASP A 105 -2.76 -5.21 13.35
C ASP A 105 -1.77 -6.10 12.56
N LEU A 106 -2.28 -7.02 11.73
CA LEU A 106 -1.47 -7.84 10.82
C LEU A 106 -1.54 -7.29 9.40
N THR A 107 -0.51 -7.58 8.61
CA THR A 107 -0.45 -7.26 7.18
C THR A 107 0.40 -8.26 6.42
N PRO A 108 0.01 -8.61 5.18
CA PRO A 108 0.84 -9.46 4.33
C PRO A 108 1.92 -8.63 3.63
N ALA A 109 1.76 -7.30 3.57
CA ALA A 109 2.64 -6.38 2.87
C ALA A 109 3.68 -5.79 3.83
N ALA A 110 4.74 -6.56 4.07
CA ALA A 110 5.94 -6.12 4.77
C ALA A 110 7.17 -6.23 3.87
N PHE A 111 7.97 -5.17 3.84
CA PHE A 111 9.08 -4.99 2.92
C PHE A 111 10.33 -4.62 3.70
N GLU A 112 11.36 -5.45 3.59
CA GLU A 112 12.67 -5.21 4.18
C GLU A 112 13.71 -4.93 3.09
N ALA A 113 14.11 -3.68 2.93
CA ALA A 113 14.99 -3.23 1.85
C ALA A 113 15.75 -1.94 2.22
N ASP A 114 16.74 -1.55 1.42
CA ASP A 114 17.36 -0.20 1.44
C ASP A 114 16.37 0.79 0.82
N LEU A 115 15.49 1.33 1.66
CA LEU A 115 14.35 2.14 1.27
C LEU A 115 14.74 3.60 1.07
N ASP A 116 15.68 4.11 1.86
CA ASP A 116 16.10 5.52 1.82
C ASP A 116 17.48 5.77 1.17
N ASP A 117 18.08 4.72 0.60
CA ASP A 117 19.35 4.73 -0.12
C ASP A 117 20.59 4.97 0.77
N ASP A 118 20.51 4.73 2.09
CA ASP A 118 21.65 4.84 3.02
C ASP A 118 22.53 3.55 3.06
N GLY A 119 22.08 2.48 2.40
CA GLY A 119 22.78 1.19 2.32
C GLY A 119 22.48 0.22 3.47
N ARG A 120 21.57 0.56 4.38
CA ARG A 120 21.02 -0.35 5.38
C ARG A 120 19.69 -0.91 4.90
N LYS A 121 19.09 -1.76 5.73
CA LYS A 121 17.76 -2.28 5.48
C LYS A 121 16.81 -1.71 6.51
N GLU A 122 15.69 -1.23 6.03
CA GLU A 122 14.59 -0.70 6.82
C GLU A 122 13.36 -1.55 6.60
N MET A 123 12.40 -1.42 7.51
CA MET A 123 11.11 -2.09 7.41
C MET A 123 10.05 -1.10 6.97
N ALA A 124 9.29 -1.44 5.94
CA ALA A 124 8.04 -0.79 5.61
C ALA A 124 6.88 -1.78 5.63
N THR A 125 5.74 -1.37 6.18
CA THR A 125 4.51 -2.17 6.15
C THR A 125 3.35 -1.36 5.61
N VAL A 126 2.42 -2.00 4.91
CA VAL A 126 1.22 -1.36 4.38
C VAL A 126 -0.02 -1.90 5.07
N SER A 127 -0.92 -1.02 5.49
CA SER A 127 -2.21 -1.41 6.06
C SER A 127 -3.27 -0.37 5.70
N TRP A 128 -4.55 -0.71 5.86
CA TRP A 128 -5.61 0.29 5.81
C TRP A 128 -5.77 0.99 7.16
N THR A 129 -6.17 2.27 7.15
CA THR A 129 -6.64 3.00 8.34
C THR A 129 -8.12 2.75 8.60
N PRO A 130 -8.63 3.06 9.80
CA PRO A 130 -10.07 3.04 10.08
C PRO A 130 -10.89 3.97 9.17
N GLU A 131 -10.27 5.06 8.68
CA GLU A 131 -10.84 5.99 7.71
C GLU A 131 -10.63 5.57 6.26
N PHE A 132 -10.22 4.32 6.03
CA PHE A 132 -9.99 3.75 4.71
C PHE A 132 -8.94 4.49 3.87
N GLN A 133 -7.89 4.96 4.52
CA GLN A 133 -6.68 5.45 3.86
C GLN A 133 -5.64 4.33 3.84
N LEU A 134 -4.75 4.32 2.85
CA LEU A 134 -3.58 3.46 2.90
C LEU A 134 -2.55 4.07 3.82
N ARG A 135 -2.11 3.32 4.82
CA ARG A 135 -1.03 3.70 5.73
C ARG A 135 0.22 2.92 5.40
N VAL A 136 1.27 3.65 5.10
CA VAL A 136 2.65 3.14 5.06
C VAL A 136 3.31 3.47 6.38
N ARG A 137 3.71 2.44 7.13
CA ARG A 137 4.60 2.61 8.28
C ARG A 137 6.01 2.26 7.89
N TYR A 138 6.96 3.05 8.37
CA TYR A 138 8.39 2.90 8.12
C TYR A 138 9.13 2.88 9.44
N SER A 139 10.09 1.97 9.60
CA SER A 139 10.95 1.87 10.76
C SER A 139 12.41 1.81 10.35
N ASP A 140 13.20 2.76 10.85
CA ASP A 140 14.66 2.78 10.80
C ASP A 140 15.20 2.88 12.22
N LYS A 141 15.98 1.88 12.65
CA LYS A 141 16.59 1.80 14.00
C LYS A 141 15.56 2.00 15.13
N GLY A 142 14.33 1.53 14.94
CA GLY A 142 13.23 1.66 15.90
C GLY A 142 12.55 3.03 15.92
N ILE A 143 12.97 3.97 15.05
CA ILE A 143 12.24 5.22 14.84
C ILE A 143 11.11 4.94 13.86
N LEU A 144 9.87 5.01 14.37
CA LEU A 144 8.66 4.81 13.59
C LEU A 144 8.21 6.11 12.91
N LYS A 145 7.87 6.01 11.62
CA LYS A 145 7.24 7.07 10.82
C LYS A 145 6.05 6.51 10.09
N GLU A 146 5.05 7.35 9.83
CA GLU A 146 3.82 6.95 9.15
C GLU A 146 3.47 7.96 8.06
N LEU A 147 2.96 7.44 6.95
CA LEU A 147 2.37 8.23 5.87
C LEU A 147 0.99 7.64 5.55
N ASP A 148 -0.03 8.45 5.75
CA ASP A 148 -1.37 8.15 5.28
C ASP A 148 -1.57 8.74 3.88
N VAL A 149 -2.00 7.89 2.97
CA VAL A 149 -2.25 8.24 1.57
C VAL A 149 -3.70 7.93 1.25
N LYS A 150 -4.42 8.96 0.80
CA LYS A 150 -5.76 8.81 0.28
C LYS A 150 -5.69 8.74 -1.24
N PRO A 151 -6.08 7.63 -1.88
CA PRO A 151 -6.08 7.54 -3.34
C PRO A 151 -6.88 8.67 -3.98
N ALA A 152 -6.26 9.43 -4.90
CA ALA A 152 -6.89 10.54 -5.59
C ALA A 152 -8.06 10.09 -6.45
N GLY A 153 -9.09 10.94 -6.49
CA GLY A 153 -10.24 10.79 -7.38
C GLY A 153 -11.26 9.73 -6.95
N GLN A 154 -10.95 8.88 -5.97
CA GLN A 154 -11.94 8.00 -5.34
C GLN A 154 -12.79 8.79 -4.33
N THR A 155 -13.82 9.50 -4.82
CA THR A 155 -14.86 10.09 -3.95
C THR A 155 -15.61 9.03 -3.13
N CYS A 156 -15.59 7.78 -3.59
CA CYS A 156 -16.12 6.61 -2.89
C CYS A 156 -15.06 5.68 -2.27
N ALA A 157 -13.80 6.13 -2.08
CA ALA A 157 -12.83 5.53 -1.12
C ALA A 157 -13.31 5.55 0.35
N ARG A 158 -14.59 5.83 0.60
CA ARG A 158 -15.22 5.80 1.92
C ARG A 158 -15.39 4.38 2.44
N PHE A 159 -15.13 3.37 1.63
CA PHE A 159 -15.41 1.98 1.94
C PHE A 159 -14.18 1.06 1.95
N GLY A 160 -12.98 1.59 1.76
CA GLY A 160 -11.76 0.78 1.64
C GLY A 160 -11.72 -0.01 0.34
N GLY A 161 -11.06 -1.16 0.35
CA GLY A 161 -10.92 -2.03 -0.82
C GLY A 161 -9.68 -2.90 -0.78
N VAL A 162 -9.17 -3.23 -1.96
CA VAL A 162 -7.92 -3.98 -2.13
C VAL A 162 -6.84 -3.06 -2.67
N ALA A 163 -5.66 -3.14 -2.06
CA ALA A 163 -4.46 -2.48 -2.55
C ALA A 163 -3.37 -3.53 -2.84
N HIS A 164 -2.81 -3.48 -4.03
CA HIS A 164 -1.64 -4.26 -4.41
C HIS A 164 -0.39 -3.47 -4.05
N ALA A 165 0.47 -4.02 -3.19
CA ALA A 165 1.70 -3.40 -2.76
C ALA A 165 2.92 -4.14 -3.35
N GLU A 166 3.86 -3.39 -3.94
CA GLU A 166 5.12 -3.94 -4.47
C GLU A 166 6.28 -2.95 -4.33
N LEU A 167 7.51 -3.45 -4.30
CA LEU A 167 8.70 -2.61 -4.39
C LEU A 167 9.09 -2.38 -5.85
N VAL A 168 9.29 -1.12 -6.24
CA VAL A 168 9.98 -0.76 -7.48
C VAL A 168 11.46 -0.61 -7.16
N SER A 169 12.31 -1.29 -7.91
CA SER A 169 13.73 -1.35 -7.58
C SER A 169 14.47 -0.04 -7.88
N LYS A 170 15.55 0.21 -7.12
CA LYS A 170 16.50 1.30 -7.41
C LYS A 170 17.06 1.29 -8.83
N LYS A 171 17.20 0.11 -9.43
CA LYS A 171 17.68 -0.02 -10.81
C LYS A 171 16.68 0.56 -11.82
N GLU A 172 15.39 0.41 -11.56
CA GLU A 172 14.31 0.85 -12.45
C GLU A 172 13.98 2.33 -12.23
N ALA A 173 13.75 2.72 -10.97
CA ALA A 173 13.26 4.05 -10.59
C ALA A 173 14.33 5.00 -10.05
N GLY A 174 15.61 4.62 -10.13
CA GLY A 174 16.73 5.41 -9.62
C GLY A 174 16.84 5.43 -8.08
N ARG A 175 15.83 4.91 -7.40
CA ARG A 175 15.74 4.65 -5.95
C ARG A 175 14.68 3.59 -5.68
N THR A 176 14.73 2.98 -4.51
CA THR A 176 13.66 2.07 -4.08
C THR A 176 12.38 2.87 -3.85
N LEU A 177 11.27 2.42 -4.43
CA LEU A 177 9.93 2.97 -4.19
C LEU A 177 9.01 1.86 -3.71
N LEU A 178 8.00 2.23 -2.94
CA LEU A 178 6.85 1.38 -2.65
C LEU A 178 5.70 1.83 -3.55
N ARG A 179 5.24 0.95 -4.44
CA ARG A 179 4.07 1.18 -5.28
C ARG A 179 2.84 0.55 -4.64
N LEU A 180 1.78 1.32 -4.55
CA LEU A 180 0.47 0.89 -4.06
C LEU A 180 -0.54 1.13 -5.19
N THR A 181 -1.10 0.05 -5.72
CA THR A 181 -2.16 0.12 -6.74
C THR A 181 -3.47 -0.25 -6.10
N THR A 182 -4.40 0.70 -5.99
CA THR A 182 -5.73 0.42 -5.41
C THR A 182 -6.73 0.08 -6.49
N ASN A 183 -7.58 -0.90 -6.21
CA ASN A 183 -8.79 -1.18 -6.95
C ASN A 183 -9.97 -1.30 -5.97
N SER A 184 -11.11 -0.74 -6.34
CA SER A 184 -12.35 -0.85 -5.56
C SER A 184 -13.45 -1.35 -6.49
N ASP A 185 -14.10 -2.45 -6.12
CA ASP A 185 -15.24 -2.98 -6.86
C ASP A 185 -16.42 -1.97 -6.86
N GLU A 186 -16.50 -1.12 -5.85
CA GLU A 186 -17.54 -0.09 -5.72
C GLU A 186 -17.21 1.19 -6.51
N CYS A 187 -15.93 1.44 -6.79
CA CYS A 187 -15.46 2.61 -7.53
C CYS A 187 -14.56 2.16 -8.69
N PRO A 188 -15.12 1.90 -9.89
CA PRO A 188 -14.34 1.42 -11.03
C PRO A 188 -13.27 2.45 -11.42
N GLY A 189 -12.04 2.19 -11.01
CA GLY A 189 -10.91 3.10 -11.14
C GLY A 189 -9.70 2.51 -10.43
N THR A 190 -8.58 2.49 -11.13
CA THR A 190 -7.30 2.20 -10.50
C THR A 190 -6.65 3.51 -10.11
N ALA A 191 -5.92 3.51 -8.99
CA ALA A 191 -5.00 4.58 -8.66
C ALA A 191 -3.65 3.97 -8.30
N ASP A 192 -2.60 4.46 -8.94
CA ASP A 192 -1.22 4.16 -8.59
C ASP A 192 -0.67 5.26 -7.69
N LEU A 193 -0.17 4.86 -6.52
CA LEU A 193 0.52 5.68 -5.55
C LEU A 193 1.97 5.21 -5.47
N LEU A 194 2.92 6.12 -5.62
CA LEU A 194 4.33 5.84 -5.38
C LEU A 194 4.76 6.52 -4.10
N VAL A 195 5.31 5.75 -3.17
CA VAL A 195 5.90 6.25 -1.93
C VAL A 195 7.41 6.14 -2.04
N SER A 196 8.11 7.21 -1.68
CA SER A 196 9.57 7.21 -1.56
C SER A 196 9.99 7.56 -0.13
N PHE A 197 11.22 7.22 0.23
CA PHE A 197 11.77 7.48 1.56
C PHE A 197 12.97 8.41 1.40
N VAL A 198 12.96 9.57 2.07
CA VAL A 198 14.02 10.58 1.95
C VAL A 198 14.52 10.93 3.34
N GLY A 199 15.73 10.47 3.69
CA GLY A 199 16.30 10.69 5.02
C GLY A 199 15.37 10.18 6.11
N SER A 200 14.97 8.92 6.00
CA SER A 200 14.05 8.26 6.93
C SER A 200 12.61 8.80 6.98
N GLU A 201 12.21 9.69 6.05
CA GLU A 201 10.84 10.21 5.98
C GLU A 201 10.09 9.63 4.76
N PRO A 202 9.01 8.85 4.97
CA PRO A 202 8.14 8.40 3.87
C PRO A 202 7.37 9.57 3.27
N ARG A 203 7.26 9.63 1.94
CA ARG A 203 6.61 10.71 1.19
C ARG A 203 5.86 10.16 -0.01
N LEU A 204 4.69 10.75 -0.29
CA LEU A 204 4.01 10.53 -1.56
C LEU A 204 4.85 11.15 -2.69
N ALA A 205 5.49 10.28 -3.47
CA ALA A 205 6.37 10.66 -4.56
C ALA A 205 5.58 10.94 -5.84
N PHE A 206 4.49 10.21 -6.07
CA PHE A 206 3.63 10.36 -7.23
C PHE A 206 2.25 9.75 -6.95
N GLU A 207 1.24 10.26 -7.62
CA GLU A 207 -0.10 9.74 -7.59
C GLU A 207 -0.75 9.95 -8.96
N THR A 208 -1.40 8.92 -9.49
CA THR A 208 -2.26 9.07 -10.66
C THR A 208 -3.61 9.66 -10.23
N THR A 209 -4.07 10.70 -10.92
CA THR A 209 -5.43 11.20 -10.73
C THR A 209 -6.41 10.28 -11.47
N ASP A 210 -7.40 9.75 -10.76
CA ASP A 210 -8.50 9.02 -11.38
C ASP A 210 -9.26 9.94 -12.36
N THR A 211 -9.49 9.45 -13.57
CA THR A 211 -10.31 10.11 -14.58
C THR A 211 -11.49 9.27 -15.04
N ASN A 212 -11.81 8.17 -14.33
CA ASN A 212 -12.97 7.33 -14.59
C ASN A 212 -14.24 8.03 -14.10
N GLN A 213 -14.70 9.00 -14.89
CA GLN A 213 -16.04 9.54 -14.78
C GLN A 213 -16.83 9.11 -16.02
N PRO A 214 -17.91 8.32 -15.88
CA PRO A 214 -18.79 8.01 -16.98
C PRO A 214 -19.20 9.28 -17.76
N PRO A 215 -19.16 9.27 -19.11
CA PRO A 215 -18.97 8.12 -20.01
C PRO A 215 -17.52 7.78 -20.34
N LYS A 216 -16.52 8.37 -19.69
CA LYS A 216 -15.11 8.14 -20.00
C LYS A 216 -14.51 7.08 -19.09
N ALA A 217 -13.88 6.08 -19.69
CA ALA A 217 -13.00 5.16 -18.98
C ALA A 217 -11.55 5.57 -19.29
N ALA A 218 -10.67 5.32 -18.34
CA ALA A 218 -9.27 5.65 -18.41
C ALA A 218 -8.45 4.51 -17.80
N THR A 219 -7.39 4.13 -18.48
CA THR A 219 -6.35 3.24 -17.96
C THR A 219 -5.04 4.01 -17.93
N HIS A 220 -4.14 3.59 -17.03
CA HIS A 220 -2.81 4.16 -16.96
C HIS A 220 -1.74 3.07 -16.86
N ALA A 221 -0.55 3.41 -17.36
CA ALA A 221 0.66 2.65 -17.18
C ALA A 221 1.80 3.59 -16.74
N LEU A 222 2.62 3.09 -15.80
CA LEU A 222 3.80 3.77 -15.30
C LEU A 222 5.05 3.09 -15.85
N GLU A 223 5.90 3.85 -16.52
CA GLU A 223 7.19 3.38 -17.03
C GLU A 223 8.33 4.13 -16.36
N PHE A 224 9.23 3.39 -15.72
CA PHE A 224 10.38 3.94 -15.01
C PHE A 224 11.65 3.92 -15.87
N SER A 225 12.45 4.98 -15.76
CA SER A 225 13.79 5.03 -16.36
C SER A 225 14.72 5.86 -15.47
N LYS A 226 15.36 5.20 -14.51
CA LYS A 226 16.14 5.85 -13.45
C LYS A 226 15.31 6.94 -12.77
N ASP A 227 15.77 8.19 -12.78
CA ASP A 227 15.11 9.34 -12.18
C ASP A 227 13.88 9.84 -12.96
N ARG A 228 13.48 9.17 -14.03
CA ARG A 228 12.31 9.54 -14.85
C ARG A 228 11.16 8.58 -14.66
N LEU A 229 9.96 9.15 -14.67
CA LEU A 229 8.70 8.43 -14.73
C LEU A 229 7.91 8.92 -15.94
N GLN A 230 7.44 8.00 -16.76
CA GLN A 230 6.49 8.28 -17.83
C GLN A 230 5.12 7.72 -17.46
N LEU A 231 4.11 8.58 -17.49
CA LEU A 231 2.71 8.20 -17.38
C LEU A 231 2.12 8.12 -18.79
N LEU A 232 1.64 6.95 -19.16
CA LEU A 232 0.78 6.75 -20.32
C LEU A 232 -0.66 6.66 -19.81
N GLN A 233 -1.51 7.59 -20.22
CA GLN A 233 -2.93 7.61 -19.84
C GLN A 233 -3.77 7.44 -21.10
N THR A 234 -4.51 6.35 -21.20
CA THR A 234 -5.39 6.07 -22.33
C THR A 234 -6.83 6.27 -21.89
N THR A 235 -7.54 7.21 -22.51
CA THR A 235 -8.96 7.45 -22.28
C THR A 235 -9.79 6.92 -23.43
N SER A 236 -10.86 6.19 -23.13
CA SER A 236 -11.85 5.71 -24.09
C SER A 236 -13.23 6.31 -23.79
N ASP A 237 -13.95 6.67 -24.86
CA ASP A 237 -15.35 7.09 -24.75
C ASP A 237 -16.24 5.84 -24.86
N THR A 238 -16.87 5.46 -23.75
CA THR A 238 -17.74 4.27 -23.70
C THR A 238 -18.99 4.39 -24.57
N THR A 239 -19.33 5.61 -25.02
CA THR A 239 -20.46 5.86 -25.93
C THR A 239 -20.06 5.85 -27.42
N LYS A 240 -18.75 5.81 -27.73
CA LYS A 240 -18.21 5.79 -29.10
C LYS A 240 -17.14 4.71 -29.24
N PRO A 241 -17.53 3.46 -29.53
CA PRO A 241 -16.59 2.36 -29.73
C PRO A 241 -15.49 2.73 -30.74
N GLY A 242 -14.23 2.55 -30.34
CA GLY A 242 -13.04 2.88 -31.15
C GLY A 242 -12.47 4.29 -30.96
N SER A 243 -13.10 5.14 -30.14
CA SER A 243 -12.55 6.45 -29.76
C SER A 243 -11.63 6.33 -28.55
N GLU A 244 -10.35 6.07 -28.80
CA GLU A 244 -9.30 6.06 -27.78
C GLU A 244 -8.32 7.23 -27.99
N THR A 245 -7.85 7.81 -26.89
CA THR A 245 -6.79 8.84 -26.91
C THR A 245 -5.77 8.51 -25.84
N THR A 246 -4.50 8.39 -26.23
CA THR A 246 -3.39 8.20 -25.30
C THR A 246 -2.61 9.49 -25.13
N MET A 247 -2.55 9.98 -23.89
CA MET A 247 -1.70 11.09 -23.49
C MET A 247 -0.44 10.57 -22.79
N ARG A 248 0.69 11.19 -23.10
CA ARG A 248 1.98 10.89 -22.47
C ARG A 248 2.42 12.08 -21.63
N SER A 249 2.73 11.84 -20.36
CA SER A 249 3.32 12.84 -19.47
C SER A 249 4.65 12.33 -18.91
N ASN A 250 5.67 13.19 -18.91
CA ASN A 250 6.98 12.85 -18.36
C ASN A 250 7.20 13.58 -17.03
N TYR A 251 7.80 12.89 -16.08
CA TYR A 251 8.10 13.39 -14.75
C TYR A 251 9.57 13.11 -14.41
N LEU A 252 10.16 14.00 -13.62
CA LEU A 252 11.53 13.86 -13.12
C LEU A 252 11.51 13.84 -11.59
N LEU A 253 12.21 12.88 -11.01
CA LEU A 253 12.35 12.73 -9.57
C LEU A 253 13.25 13.84 -9.02
N LYS A 254 12.72 14.65 -8.11
CA LYS A 254 13.48 15.66 -7.35
C LYS A 254 13.10 15.59 -5.88
N LYS A 255 14.11 15.41 -5.01
CA LYS A 255 13.92 15.35 -3.55
C LYS A 255 12.83 14.36 -3.11
N GLY A 256 12.76 13.21 -3.78
CA GLY A 256 11.78 12.16 -3.49
C GLY A 256 10.38 12.36 -4.08
N VAL A 257 10.17 13.34 -4.97
CA VAL A 257 8.87 13.58 -5.61
C VAL A 257 9.04 13.71 -7.13
N TYR A 258 8.16 13.08 -7.90
CA TYR A 258 8.11 13.17 -9.35
C TYR A 258 7.41 14.45 -9.80
N LEU A 259 8.13 15.34 -10.48
CA LEU A 259 7.62 16.63 -10.95
C LEU A 259 7.43 16.61 -12.47
N LYS A 260 6.24 17.01 -12.93
CA LYS A 260 5.89 17.06 -14.34
C LYS A 260 6.87 17.95 -15.10
N GLN A 261 7.43 17.43 -16.19
CA GLN A 261 8.26 18.18 -17.11
C GLN A 261 7.34 18.93 -18.08
N THR A 262 7.43 20.25 -18.13
CA THR A 262 6.84 21.03 -19.22
C THR A 262 7.66 20.80 -20.49
N GLU A 263 7.01 20.47 -21.60
CA GLU A 263 7.70 20.37 -22.88
C GLU A 263 8.38 21.71 -23.20
N PRO A 264 9.67 21.71 -23.59
CA PRO A 264 10.33 22.92 -24.05
C PRO A 264 9.68 23.36 -25.37
N GLY A 265 8.74 24.31 -25.31
CA GLY A 265 8.10 24.87 -26.50
C GLY A 265 6.64 25.33 -26.38
N SER A 266 5.93 25.07 -25.26
CA SER A 266 4.60 25.69 -25.08
C SER A 266 4.77 27.19 -24.79
N PRO A 267 4.28 28.10 -25.66
CA PRO A 267 4.33 29.53 -25.38
C PRO A 267 3.51 29.79 -24.12
N GLY A 268 4.15 30.38 -23.11
CA GLY A 268 3.46 30.84 -21.91
C GLY A 268 2.33 31.79 -22.29
N PRO A 269 1.24 31.86 -21.50
CA PRO A 269 0.13 32.74 -21.81
C PRO A 269 0.65 34.17 -21.96
N HIS A 270 0.46 34.73 -23.17
CA HIS A 270 0.70 36.15 -23.42
C HIS A 270 -0.12 36.94 -22.40
N ARG A 271 0.57 37.55 -21.43
CA ARG A 271 -0.02 38.64 -20.64
C ARG A 271 -0.28 39.78 -21.63
N ARG A 272 -1.57 40.10 -21.80
CA ARG A 272 -2.00 41.38 -22.36
C ARG A 272 -1.74 42.49 -21.35
#